data_AF-A0A3N5S4Q6-F1
#
_entry.id   AF-A0A3N5S4Q6-F1
#
_cell.length_a   1.000
_cell.length_b   1.000
_cell.length_c   1.000
_cell.angle_alpha   90.00
_cell.angle_beta   90.00
_cell.angle_gamma   90.00
#
_symmetry.space_group_name_H-M   'P 1'
#
loop_
_entity.id
_entity.type
_entity.pdbx_description
1 polymer ?
#
loop_
_entity_poly.entity_id
_entity_poly.type
_entity_poly.pdbx_seq_one_letter_code
_entity_poly.pdbx_strand_id
1 'polypeptide(L)'
;MSQQVQNFVIADLETALRSRLFPAITVWNRLEGRPRTQNFDRALKAEIRDALWMITRQWQMGEFLGDDAGSPIFAKLHLATTELTQYRPNSHPAEPFPQNIPLEAMVERRPLPLVQNSRPMALDVRLLAGRHWLKLLRTVTTDPADRDAYLAAYPIEEPDPSDAAVRAHPEVWAMVSAVAGKHMDGGQLYLYL
;
A
#
# COMPACT_ATOMS: atom_id res chain seq x y z
N MET A 1 -48.69 -48.85 -42.22
CA MET A 1 -48.27 -47.85 -43.22
C MET A 1 -47.17 -47.01 -42.60
N SER A 2 -45.92 -47.22 -43.04
CA SER A 2 -44.72 -46.63 -42.45
C SER A 2 -44.45 -45.25 -43.09
N GLN A 3 -44.60 -44.17 -42.33
CA GLN A 3 -44.15 -42.85 -42.77
C GLN A 3 -42.63 -42.74 -42.57
N GLN A 4 -41.89 -42.54 -43.66
CA GLN A 4 -40.46 -42.29 -43.64
C GLN A 4 -40.18 -40.91 -43.05
N VAL A 5 -39.28 -40.84 -42.06
CA VAL A 5 -38.75 -39.59 -41.52
C VAL A 5 -37.76 -39.02 -42.54
N GLN A 6 -38.08 -37.90 -43.18
CA GLN A 6 -37.14 -37.15 -44.03
C GLN A 6 -36.25 -36.28 -43.14
N ASN A 7 -34.93 -36.43 -43.25
CA ASN A 7 -33.96 -35.53 -42.61
C ASN A 7 -33.91 -34.20 -43.39
N PHE A 8 -34.24 -33.08 -42.73
CA PHE A 8 -34.18 -31.74 -43.31
C PHE A 8 -32.74 -31.19 -43.23
N VAL A 9 -31.96 -31.37 -44.29
CA VAL A 9 -30.64 -30.74 -44.41
C VAL A 9 -30.79 -29.40 -45.14
N ILE A 10 -30.49 -28.30 -44.46
CA ILE A 10 -30.57 -26.93 -45.01
C ILE A 10 -29.18 -26.50 -45.48
N ALA A 11 -28.99 -26.36 -46.78
CA ALA A 11 -27.71 -25.99 -47.38
C ALA A 11 -27.40 -24.48 -47.29
N ASP A 12 -28.42 -23.63 -47.35
CA ASP A 12 -28.32 -22.18 -47.24
C ASP A 12 -29.42 -21.66 -46.29
N LEU A 13 -28.99 -21.20 -45.12
CA LEU A 13 -29.88 -20.76 -44.05
C LEU A 13 -30.56 -19.44 -44.38
N GLU A 14 -29.87 -18.51 -45.05
CA GLU A 14 -30.40 -17.16 -45.29
C GLU A 14 -31.56 -17.21 -46.29
N THR A 15 -31.36 -17.92 -47.40
CA THR A 15 -32.41 -18.13 -48.40
C THR A 15 -33.59 -18.90 -47.80
N ALA A 16 -33.33 -19.96 -47.02
CA ALA A 16 -34.39 -20.75 -46.42
C ALA A 16 -35.28 -19.95 -45.46
N LEU A 17 -34.71 -19.01 -44.70
CA LEU A 17 -35.44 -18.13 -43.79
C LEU A 17 -36.23 -17.05 -44.53
N ARG A 18 -35.61 -16.39 -45.53
CA ARG A 18 -36.26 -15.35 -46.34
C ARG A 18 -37.46 -15.90 -47.11
N SER A 19 -37.32 -17.10 -47.66
CA SER A 19 -38.37 -17.77 -48.44
C SER A 19 -39.33 -18.62 -47.59
N ARG A 20 -39.10 -18.71 -46.28
CA ARG A 20 -39.90 -19.52 -45.32
C ARG A 20 -40.14 -20.96 -45.79
N LEU A 21 -39.09 -21.63 -46.24
CA LEU A 21 -39.19 -22.98 -46.84
C LEU A 21 -39.73 -24.04 -45.87
N PHE A 22 -39.58 -23.83 -44.56
CA PHE A 22 -40.02 -24.75 -43.50
C PHE A 22 -40.80 -23.98 -42.42
N PRO A 23 -42.09 -23.65 -42.66
CA PRO A 23 -42.90 -22.95 -41.67
C PRO A 23 -43.15 -23.87 -40.48
N ALA A 24 -42.62 -23.50 -39.31
CA ALA A 24 -42.89 -24.17 -38.05
C ALA A 24 -43.83 -23.32 -37.19
N ILE A 25 -44.82 -23.94 -36.56
CA ILE A 25 -45.64 -23.30 -35.53
C ILE A 25 -44.94 -23.54 -34.20
N THR A 26 -44.25 -22.53 -33.69
CA THR A 26 -43.67 -22.58 -32.34
C THR A 26 -44.78 -22.33 -31.33
N VAL A 27 -45.11 -23.35 -30.54
CA VAL A 27 -46.05 -23.22 -29.42
C VAL A 27 -45.25 -23.20 -28.12
N TRP A 28 -45.52 -22.21 -27.28
CA TRP A 28 -44.93 -22.13 -25.95
C TRP A 28 -45.96 -22.57 -24.93
N ASN A 29 -45.64 -23.62 -24.16
CA ASN A 29 -46.42 -23.95 -22.98
C ASN A 29 -45.88 -23.16 -21.79
N ARG A 30 -46.74 -22.35 -21.18
CA ARG A 30 -46.41 -21.69 -19.92
C ARG A 30 -46.35 -22.77 -18.84
N LEU A 31 -45.14 -23.01 -18.32
CA LEU A 31 -44.94 -23.87 -17.15
C LEU A 31 -45.19 -23.03 -15.91
N GLU A 32 -46.34 -23.25 -15.25
CA GLU A 32 -46.61 -22.70 -13.93
C GLU A 32 -46.50 -23.79 -12.88
N GLY A 33 -45.79 -23.50 -11.80
CA GLY A 33 -45.79 -24.35 -10.62
C GLY A 33 -47.16 -24.30 -9.96
N ARG A 34 -47.88 -25.43 -9.90
CA ARG A 34 -49.06 -25.58 -9.04
C ARG A 34 -48.61 -26.13 -7.68
N PRO A 35 -48.62 -25.32 -6.61
CA PRO A 35 -48.27 -25.81 -5.28
C PRO A 35 -49.28 -26.89 -4.86
N ARG A 36 -48.77 -28.04 -4.40
CA ARG A 36 -49.60 -29.16 -3.91
C ARG A 36 -50.19 -28.89 -2.51
N THR A 37 -49.75 -27.82 -1.84
CA THR A 37 -50.11 -27.47 -0.46
C THR A 37 -49.98 -25.96 -0.26
N GLN A 38 -50.88 -25.34 0.52
CA GLN A 38 -50.85 -23.90 0.85
C GLN A 38 -49.93 -23.57 2.04
N ASN A 39 -48.79 -24.25 2.16
CA ASN A 39 -47.80 -23.95 3.19
C ASN A 39 -46.58 -23.30 2.54
N PHE A 40 -46.46 -21.99 2.69
CA PHE A 40 -45.39 -21.19 2.10
C PHE A 40 -44.32 -20.76 3.11
N ASP A 41 -44.45 -21.11 4.38
CA ASP A 41 -43.54 -20.65 5.44
C ASP A 41 -42.08 -20.97 5.12
N ARG A 42 -41.80 -22.19 4.63
CA ARG A 42 -40.44 -22.57 4.25
C ARG A 42 -40.00 -21.94 2.93
N ALA A 43 -40.93 -21.77 1.97
CA ALA A 43 -40.61 -21.21 0.66
C ALA A 43 -40.34 -19.70 0.71
N LEU A 44 -40.95 -19.00 1.66
CA LEU A 44 -40.75 -17.57 1.90
C LEU A 44 -39.53 -17.28 2.79
N LYS A 45 -39.02 -18.28 3.53
CA LYS A 45 -37.78 -18.12 4.29
C LYS A 45 -36.58 -18.27 3.37
N ALA A 46 -35.78 -17.21 3.27
CA ALA A 46 -34.45 -17.25 2.67
C ALA A 46 -33.45 -17.93 3.62
N GLU A 47 -33.67 -19.21 3.92
CA GLU A 47 -32.79 -19.97 4.82
C GLU A 47 -31.45 -20.25 4.15
N ILE A 48 -30.36 -19.77 4.77
CA ILE A 48 -29.01 -20.11 4.33
C ILE A 48 -28.70 -21.54 4.79
N ARG A 49 -28.57 -22.46 3.84
CA ARG A 49 -28.29 -23.87 4.11
C ARG A 49 -26.80 -24.18 4.31
N ASP A 50 -25.94 -23.39 3.66
CA ASP A 50 -24.49 -23.51 3.77
C ASP A 50 -23.85 -22.12 3.62
N ALA A 51 -23.65 -21.46 4.77
CA ALA A 51 -23.06 -20.13 4.80
C ALA A 51 -21.59 -20.14 4.35
N LEU A 52 -20.86 -21.23 4.65
CA LEU A 52 -19.45 -21.34 4.29
C LEU A 52 -19.28 -21.46 2.78
N TRP A 53 -20.11 -22.28 2.13
CA TRP A 53 -20.16 -22.35 0.67
C TRP A 53 -20.51 -21.00 0.04
N MET A 54 -21.51 -20.30 0.58
CA MET A 54 -21.95 -19.00 0.04
C MET A 54 -20.84 -17.94 0.10
N ILE A 55 -20.13 -17.84 1.22
CA ILE A 55 -19.01 -16.90 1.41
C ILE A 55 -17.80 -17.29 0.53
N THR A 56 -17.47 -18.57 0.46
CA THR A 56 -16.36 -19.04 -0.39
C THR A 56 -16.64 -18.79 -1.88
N ARG A 57 -17.90 -18.82 -2.32
CA ARG A 57 -18.31 -18.41 -3.67
C ARG A 57 -18.17 -16.90 -3.92
N GLN A 58 -18.54 -16.05 -2.96
CA GLN A 58 -18.30 -14.60 -3.03
C GLN A 58 -16.81 -14.29 -3.15
N TRP A 59 -15.96 -15.01 -2.40
CA TRP A 59 -14.51 -14.90 -2.50
C TRP A 59 -13.97 -15.36 -3.87
N GLN A 60 -14.41 -16.51 -4.38
CA GLN A 60 -14.00 -17.01 -5.70
C GLN A 60 -14.40 -16.06 -6.84
N MET A 61 -15.55 -15.40 -6.71
CA MET A 61 -16.01 -14.39 -7.68
C MET A 61 -15.32 -13.04 -7.51
N GLY A 62 -14.48 -12.88 -6.50
CA GLY A 62 -13.77 -11.64 -6.24
C GLY A 62 -14.67 -10.54 -5.66
N GLU A 63 -15.84 -10.84 -5.10
CA GLU A 63 -16.70 -9.81 -4.48
C GLU A 63 -16.05 -9.16 -3.25
N PHE A 64 -15.08 -9.84 -2.62
CA PHE A 64 -14.25 -9.25 -1.56
C PHE A 64 -13.04 -8.48 -2.08
N LEU A 65 -12.78 -8.50 -3.38
CA LEU A 65 -11.89 -7.54 -4.03
C LEU A 65 -12.71 -6.27 -4.24
N GLY A 66 -12.95 -5.56 -3.14
CA GLY A 66 -13.55 -4.23 -3.19
C GLY A 66 -12.58 -3.32 -3.94
N ASP A 67 -12.86 -3.08 -5.22
CA ASP A 67 -12.22 -1.99 -5.94
C ASP A 67 -12.91 -0.71 -5.46
N ASP A 68 -12.16 0.18 -4.80
CA ASP A 68 -12.62 1.52 -4.45
C ASP A 68 -12.66 2.38 -5.73
N ALA A 69 -13.41 1.90 -6.72
CA ALA A 69 -13.48 2.43 -8.08
C ALA A 69 -14.74 3.28 -8.31
N GLY A 70 -15.51 3.53 -7.25
CA GLY A 70 -16.60 4.51 -7.27
C GLY A 70 -16.04 5.93 -7.28
N SER A 71 -15.51 6.39 -8.42
CA SER A 71 -15.12 7.80 -8.56
C SER A 71 -16.38 8.67 -8.59
N PRO A 72 -16.54 9.66 -7.69
CA PRO A 72 -17.71 10.53 -7.71
C PRO A 72 -17.73 11.33 -9.02
N ILE A 73 -18.83 11.22 -9.76
CA ILE A 73 -19.03 12.02 -10.98
C ILE A 73 -19.26 13.52 -10.66
N PHE A 74 -19.69 13.83 -9.43
CA PHE A 74 -19.94 15.19 -8.97
C PHE A 74 -19.99 15.27 -7.44
N ALA A 75 -19.31 16.27 -6.86
CA ALA A 75 -19.40 16.61 -5.44
C ALA A 75 -19.48 18.14 -5.28
N LYS A 76 -20.33 18.61 -4.36
CA LYS A 76 -20.36 20.00 -3.89
C LYS A 76 -19.83 20.03 -2.47
N LEU A 77 -18.74 20.76 -2.27
CA LEU A 77 -18.13 20.96 -0.97
C LEU A 77 -18.42 22.39 -0.51
N HIS A 78 -18.94 22.53 0.71
CA HIS A 78 -19.01 23.81 1.41
C HIS A 78 -18.06 23.72 2.60
N LEU A 79 -16.93 24.41 2.51
CA LEU A 79 -15.85 24.31 3.49
C LEU A 79 -15.71 25.63 4.23
N ALA A 80 -15.58 25.53 5.55
CA ALA A 80 -15.07 26.59 6.40
C ALA A 80 -13.75 26.09 6.99
N THR A 81 -12.69 26.88 6.87
CA THR A 81 -11.35 26.54 7.36
C THR A 81 -10.96 27.48 8.47
N THR A 82 -10.28 26.94 9.49
CA THR A 82 -9.62 27.74 10.53
C THR A 82 -8.17 27.32 10.61
N GLU A 83 -7.29 28.29 10.85
CA GLU A 83 -5.86 28.01 11.02
C GLU A 83 -5.56 27.57 12.45
N LEU A 84 -4.64 26.61 12.60
CA LEU A 84 -4.07 26.27 13.89
C LEU A 84 -3.06 27.37 14.27
N THR A 85 -3.34 28.12 15.34
CA THR A 85 -2.47 29.23 15.77
C THR A 85 -1.62 28.87 16.98
N GLN A 86 -2.07 27.88 17.77
CA GLN A 86 -1.43 27.46 19.00
C GLN A 86 -1.56 25.94 19.18
N TYR A 87 -0.59 25.39 19.90
CA TYR A 87 -0.55 23.99 20.30
C TYR A 87 -0.22 23.89 21.78
N ARG A 88 -0.78 22.90 22.48
CA ARG A 88 -0.48 22.65 23.90
C ARG A 88 -0.15 21.17 24.09
N PRO A 89 1.12 20.80 24.33
CA PRO A 89 1.50 19.43 24.64
C PRO A 89 1.06 19.07 26.05
N ASN A 90 0.15 18.12 26.23
CA ASN A 90 -0.30 17.57 27.53
C ASN A 90 -0.25 18.58 28.72
N SER A 91 0.72 18.42 29.63
CA SER A 91 0.89 19.23 30.85
C SER A 91 1.81 20.44 30.68
N HIS A 92 2.22 20.76 29.45
CA HIS A 92 3.08 21.90 29.12
C HIS A 92 2.24 23.14 28.74
N PRO A 93 2.84 24.35 28.81
CA PRO A 93 2.20 25.57 28.35
C PRO A 93 1.80 25.52 26.87
N ALA A 94 0.82 26.34 26.48
CA ALA A 94 0.50 26.54 25.07
C ALA A 94 1.61 27.35 24.39
N GLU A 95 2.00 26.92 23.19
CA GLU A 95 3.00 27.55 22.35
C GLU A 95 2.42 27.93 20.98
N PRO A 96 2.95 28.98 20.32
CA PRO A 96 2.55 29.32 18.96
C PRO A 96 2.80 28.14 18.00
N PHE A 97 1.83 27.83 17.13
CA PHE A 97 1.99 26.78 16.13
C PHE A 97 2.68 27.33 14.88
N PRO A 98 3.89 26.85 14.52
CA PRO A 98 4.57 27.28 13.31
C PRO A 98 3.94 26.63 12.08
N GLN A 99 3.34 27.43 11.20
CA GLN A 99 2.62 26.94 10.01
C GLN A 99 3.51 26.28 8.94
N ASN A 100 4.84 26.40 9.06
CA ASN A 100 5.80 25.77 8.13
C ASN A 100 6.18 24.33 8.54
N ILE A 101 5.64 23.81 9.63
CA ILE A 101 5.90 22.46 10.12
C ILE A 101 4.56 21.72 10.25
N PRO A 102 4.42 20.50 9.68
CA PRO A 102 3.21 19.70 9.89
C PRO A 102 2.95 19.43 11.37
N LEU A 103 1.67 19.40 11.76
CA LEU A 103 1.29 19.17 13.16
C LEU A 103 1.87 17.86 13.70
N GLU A 104 1.81 16.81 12.90
CA GLU A 104 2.30 15.47 13.23
C GLU A 104 3.81 15.51 13.50
N ALA A 105 4.57 16.24 12.69
CA ALA A 105 6.01 16.37 12.86
C ALA A 105 6.39 17.13 14.14
N MET A 106 5.50 17.96 14.69
CA MET A 106 5.71 18.68 15.94
C MET A 106 5.28 17.87 17.17
N VAL A 107 4.11 17.21 17.08
CA VAL A 107 3.50 16.46 18.18
C VAL A 107 4.16 15.09 18.37
N GLU A 108 4.45 14.41 17.27
CA GLU A 108 4.86 13.00 17.28
C GLU A 108 6.37 12.81 17.10
N ARG A 109 7.15 13.91 17.07
CA ARG A 109 8.61 13.83 16.92
C ARG A 109 9.21 12.95 18.00
N ARG A 110 9.85 11.87 17.58
CA ARG A 110 10.65 11.00 18.47
C ARG A 110 12.14 11.31 18.32
N PRO A 111 12.92 11.12 19.39
CA PRO A 111 14.37 11.11 19.27
C PRO A 111 14.82 10.11 18.22
N LEU A 112 15.76 10.51 17.37
CA LEU A 112 16.35 9.63 16.38
C LEU A 112 17.28 8.62 17.10
N PRO A 113 17.03 7.30 17.00
CA PRO A 113 17.85 6.30 17.68
C PRO A 113 19.17 6.08 16.94
N LEU A 114 20.13 7.00 17.14
CA LEU A 114 21.48 6.91 16.58
C LEU A 114 22.35 5.90 17.32
N VAL A 115 22.01 5.56 18.56
CA VAL A 115 22.69 4.56 19.40
C VAL A 115 21.67 3.68 20.10
N GLN A 116 21.90 2.37 20.10
CA GLN A 116 21.15 1.39 20.89
C GLN A 116 22.12 0.41 21.53
N ASN A 117 21.99 0.17 22.84
CA ASN A 117 22.87 -0.72 23.61
C ASN A 117 24.37 -0.39 23.41
N SER A 118 24.71 0.91 23.45
CA SER A 118 26.06 1.44 23.19
C SER A 118 26.63 1.11 21.81
N ARG A 119 25.77 0.77 20.84
CA ARG A 119 26.17 0.51 19.45
C ARG A 119 25.54 1.53 18.53
N PRO A 120 26.27 2.01 17.52
CA PRO A 120 25.74 2.98 16.58
C PRO A 120 24.74 2.29 15.63
N MET A 121 23.60 2.95 15.38
CA MET A 121 22.50 2.47 14.54
C MET A 121 22.24 3.40 13.36
N ALA A 122 21.29 3.05 12.48
CA ALA A 122 20.83 3.92 11.38
C ALA A 122 21.98 4.47 10.52
N LEU A 123 22.79 3.56 9.96
CA LEU A 123 23.97 3.90 9.15
C LEU A 123 23.61 4.86 7.99
N ASP A 124 22.48 4.63 7.34
CA ASP A 124 21.94 5.47 6.28
C ASP A 124 21.71 6.91 6.75
N VAL A 125 21.05 7.11 7.89
CA VAL A 125 20.78 8.44 8.45
C VAL A 125 22.07 9.13 8.88
N ARG A 126 23.01 8.39 9.49
CA ARG A 126 24.35 8.88 9.85
C ARG A 126 25.14 9.37 8.64
N LEU A 127 25.12 8.61 7.56
CA LEU A 127 25.77 8.99 6.29
C LEU A 127 25.09 10.20 5.65
N LEU A 128 23.75 10.25 5.67
CA LEU A 128 22.99 11.40 5.16
C LEU A 128 23.30 12.68 5.94
N ALA A 129 23.35 12.59 7.27
CA ALA A 129 23.73 13.70 8.14
C ALA A 129 25.16 14.18 7.86
N GLY A 130 26.12 13.25 7.73
CA GLY A 130 27.52 13.58 7.44
C GLY A 130 27.67 14.24 6.07
N ARG A 131 27.01 13.71 5.04
CA ARG A 131 26.99 14.32 3.71
C ARG A 131 26.35 15.70 3.72
N HIS A 132 25.27 15.89 4.47
CA HIS A 132 24.60 17.18 4.60
C HIS A 132 25.48 18.21 5.31
N TRP A 133 26.12 17.81 6.41
CA TRP A 133 27.11 18.65 7.10
C TRP A 133 28.23 19.10 6.17
N LEU A 134 28.85 18.17 5.43
CA LEU A 134 29.90 18.52 4.47
C LEU A 134 29.41 19.42 3.33
N LYS A 135 28.12 19.36 2.98
CA LYS A 135 27.51 20.29 2.02
C LYS A 135 27.36 21.69 2.63
N LEU A 136 26.96 21.80 3.90
CA LEU A 136 26.90 23.07 4.63
C LEU A 136 28.29 23.66 4.87
N LEU A 137 29.28 22.82 5.19
CA LEU A 137 30.65 23.26 5.41
C LEU A 137 31.21 24.04 4.20
N ARG A 138 30.87 23.60 2.98
CA ARG A 138 31.23 24.26 1.72
C ARG A 138 30.67 25.68 1.56
N THR A 139 29.64 26.06 2.32
CA THR A 139 29.12 27.44 2.32
C THR A 139 29.90 28.36 3.26
N VAL A 140 30.72 27.79 4.14
CA VAL A 140 31.50 28.52 5.16
C VAL A 140 32.98 28.56 4.81
N THR A 141 33.51 27.45 4.32
CA THR A 141 34.93 27.28 3.94
C THR A 141 35.06 26.53 2.63
N THR A 142 36.16 26.78 1.93
CA THR A 142 36.55 26.05 0.71
C THR A 142 37.83 25.26 0.90
N ASP A 143 38.47 25.33 2.06
CA ASP A 143 39.69 24.60 2.37
C ASP A 143 39.38 23.09 2.50
N PRO A 144 40.00 22.23 1.69
CA PRO A 144 39.86 20.78 1.83
C PRO A 144 40.28 20.27 3.21
N ALA A 145 41.21 20.94 3.90
CA ALA A 145 41.70 20.55 5.21
C ALA A 145 40.57 20.54 6.26
N ASP A 146 39.60 21.45 6.18
CA ASP A 146 38.46 21.50 7.09
C ASP A 146 37.58 20.26 6.92
N ARG A 147 37.28 19.89 5.67
CA ARG A 147 36.54 18.64 5.38
C ARG A 147 37.26 17.42 5.94
N ASP A 148 38.57 17.35 5.70
CA ASP A 148 39.37 16.19 6.08
C ASP A 148 39.52 16.11 7.62
N ALA A 149 39.56 17.24 8.32
CA ALA A 149 39.51 17.29 9.77
C ALA A 149 38.21 16.68 10.33
N TYR A 150 37.05 17.00 9.76
CA TYR A 150 35.77 16.40 10.19
C TYR A 150 35.68 14.90 9.85
N LEU A 151 36.22 14.47 8.70
CA LEU A 151 36.30 13.05 8.35
C LEU A 151 37.19 12.27 9.32
N ALA A 152 38.32 12.86 9.72
CA ALA A 152 39.24 12.25 10.67
C ALA A 152 38.68 12.23 12.10
N ALA A 153 37.92 13.27 12.50
CA ALA A 153 37.32 13.36 13.83
C ALA A 153 36.10 12.44 14.00
N TYR A 154 35.30 12.27 12.94
CA TYR A 154 34.07 11.50 12.97
C TYR A 154 34.04 10.45 11.84
N PRO A 155 34.93 9.45 11.84
CA PRO A 155 34.94 8.42 10.81
C PRO A 155 33.81 7.40 11.04
N ILE A 156 33.30 6.80 9.96
CA ILE A 156 32.63 5.51 10.07
C ILE A 156 33.71 4.44 10.30
N GLU A 157 33.68 3.80 11.47
CA GLU A 157 34.65 2.78 11.86
C GLU A 157 34.47 1.48 11.08
N GLU A 158 35.59 0.80 10.83
CA GLU A 158 35.56 -0.55 10.28
C GLU A 158 35.12 -1.55 11.36
N PRO A 159 34.16 -2.45 11.09
CA PRO A 159 33.68 -3.40 12.09
C PRO A 159 34.78 -4.35 12.53
N ASP A 160 34.95 -4.53 13.84
CA ASP A 160 35.87 -5.52 14.42
C ASP A 160 35.55 -6.94 13.87
N PRO A 161 36.55 -7.78 13.57
CA PRO A 161 36.35 -9.20 13.24
C PRO A 161 35.42 -9.98 14.18
N SER A 162 35.36 -9.59 15.45
CA SER A 162 34.50 -10.19 16.49
C SER A 162 33.09 -9.58 16.56
N ASP A 163 32.80 -8.50 15.81
CA ASP A 163 31.49 -7.86 15.80
C ASP A 163 30.48 -8.66 14.97
N ALA A 164 29.89 -9.67 15.63
CA ALA A 164 28.84 -10.50 15.04
C ALA A 164 27.59 -9.70 14.62
N ALA A 165 27.30 -8.53 15.22
CA ALA A 165 26.08 -7.79 14.89
C ALA A 165 26.13 -7.19 13.47
N VAL A 166 27.32 -6.78 13.03
CA VAL A 166 27.55 -6.27 11.67
C VAL A 166 28.02 -7.38 10.73
N ARG A 167 28.96 -8.23 11.17
CA ARG A 167 29.61 -9.23 10.31
C ARG A 167 28.80 -10.50 10.06
N ALA A 168 27.81 -10.83 10.89
CA ALA A 168 27.00 -12.05 10.66
C ALA A 168 26.11 -11.95 9.43
N HIS A 169 25.73 -10.73 9.01
CA HIS A 169 24.92 -10.51 7.82
C HIS A 169 25.79 -9.92 6.69
N PRO A 170 26.05 -10.68 5.60
CA PRO A 170 26.98 -10.26 4.55
C PRO A 170 26.66 -8.89 3.92
N GLU A 171 25.36 -8.58 3.74
CA GLU A 171 24.94 -7.30 3.16
C GLU A 171 25.22 -6.11 4.09
N VAL A 172 25.03 -6.29 5.41
CA VAL A 172 25.28 -5.24 6.40
C VAL A 172 26.77 -4.99 6.50
N TRP A 173 27.57 -6.07 6.55
CA TRP A 173 29.02 -5.98 6.52
C TRP A 173 29.53 -5.27 5.26
N ALA A 174 29.05 -5.69 4.09
CA ALA A 174 29.44 -5.08 2.81
C ALA A 174 29.10 -3.58 2.78
N MET A 175 27.92 -3.20 3.27
CA MET A 175 27.49 -1.79 3.31
C MET A 175 28.38 -0.96 4.24
N VAL A 176 28.66 -1.43 5.45
CA VAL A 176 29.52 -0.70 6.41
C VAL A 176 30.96 -0.63 5.90
N SER A 177 31.54 -1.76 5.44
CA SER A 177 32.90 -1.80 4.92
C SER A 177 33.09 -0.96 3.64
N ALA A 178 32.05 -0.78 2.82
CA ALA A 178 32.13 0.07 1.65
C ALA A 178 32.40 1.54 2.01
N VAL A 179 31.83 2.01 3.12
CA VAL A 179 31.90 3.41 3.56
C VAL A 179 32.90 3.68 4.68
N ALA A 180 33.32 2.64 5.41
CA ALA A 180 34.28 2.72 6.52
C ALA A 180 35.56 3.45 6.09
N GLY A 181 36.00 4.39 6.93
CA GLY A 181 37.17 5.24 6.68
C GLY A 181 37.07 6.23 5.50
N LYS A 182 36.00 6.20 4.70
CA LYS A 182 35.81 7.05 3.52
C LYS A 182 34.78 8.15 3.72
N HIS A 183 33.82 7.92 4.62
CA HIS A 183 32.72 8.84 4.89
C HIS A 183 32.67 9.22 6.36
N MET A 184 32.18 10.43 6.57
CA MET A 184 31.95 11.01 7.89
C MET A 184 30.67 10.45 8.49
N ASP A 185 30.73 10.15 9.78
CA ASP A 185 29.59 9.85 10.61
C ASP A 185 28.93 11.14 11.12
N GLY A 186 27.85 11.56 10.47
CA GLY A 186 27.09 12.73 10.94
C GLY A 186 26.32 12.48 12.23
N GLY A 187 26.03 11.23 12.59
CA GLY A 187 25.39 10.93 13.86
C GLY A 187 26.34 11.12 15.03
N GLN A 188 27.61 10.74 14.88
CA GLN A 188 28.64 11.00 15.91
C GLN A 188 28.85 12.50 16.12
N LEU A 189 28.92 13.29 15.05
CA LEU A 189 28.96 14.75 15.18
C LEU A 189 27.71 15.28 15.91
N TYR A 190 26.51 14.81 15.53
CA TYR A 190 25.27 15.24 16.18
C TYR A 190 25.22 14.91 17.67
N LEU A 191 25.77 13.77 18.08
CA LEU A 191 25.82 13.35 19.49
C LEU A 191 26.90 14.08 20.29
N TYR A 192 27.88 14.70 19.62
CA TYR A 192 28.92 15.51 20.26
C TYR A 192 28.46 16.94 20.58
N LEU A 193 27.54 17.50 19.78
CA LEU A 193 27.00 18.86 19.92
C LEU A 193 26.00 18.98 21.08
#